data_AF-A0AAV2HPB8-F1
#
_entry.id   AF-A0AAV2HPB8-F1
#
_cell.length_a   1.000
_cell.length_b   1.000
_cell.length_c   1.000
_cell.angle_alpha   90.00
_cell.angle_beta   90.00
_cell.angle_gamma   90.00
#
_symmetry.space_group_name_H-M   'P 1'
#
loop_
_entity.id
_entity.type
_entity.pdbx_description
1 polymer ?
#
loop_
_entity_poly.entity_id
_entity_poly.type
_entity_poly.pdbx_seq_one_letter_code
_entity_poly.pdbx_strand_id
1 'polypeptide(L)'
;MLVTWSKRLPRSMDRIDMLSHALTCIRRTDLAEELLARQEEFKNANALHFKDSYLRKAFVTIAKHPRAVLQWKQLARFLGVADSDITYIETCKDTTPERCLSSLHLWKDRNGHTATVPLLANKLRQCRYRKLAREIECIS
;
A
#
# COMPACT_ATOMS: atom_id res chain seq x y z
N MET A 1 23.83 12.73 24.34
CA MET A 1 24.89 11.74 24.02
C MET A 1 24.47 10.63 23.05
N LEU A 2 23.22 10.12 23.06
CA LEU A 2 22.75 9.14 22.07
C LEU A 2 22.65 9.68 20.63
N VAL A 3 22.19 10.94 20.47
CA VAL A 3 22.09 11.61 19.16
C VAL A 3 23.47 11.89 18.56
N THR A 4 24.49 12.12 19.39
CA THR A 4 25.88 12.31 18.95
C THR A 4 26.54 10.97 18.59
N TRP A 5 26.17 9.88 19.28
CA TRP A 5 26.59 8.52 18.92
C TRP A 5 25.99 8.07 17.58
N SER A 6 24.68 8.29 17.37
CA SER A 6 24.01 7.87 16.13
C SER A 6 24.54 8.58 14.87
N LYS A 7 24.99 9.84 15.02
CA LYS A 7 25.61 10.63 13.93
C LYS A 7 27.04 10.19 13.59
N ARG A 8 27.74 9.51 14.50
CA ARG A 8 29.13 9.05 14.32
C ARG A 8 29.22 7.64 13.73
N LEU A 9 28.11 6.90 13.68
CA LEU A 9 28.08 5.57 13.10
C LEU A 9 28.10 5.62 11.56
N PRO A 10 28.86 4.73 10.90
CA PRO A 10 28.82 4.56 9.46
C PRO A 10 27.39 4.28 8.98
N ARG A 11 27.00 4.83 7.83
CA ARG A 11 25.65 4.64 7.27
C ARG A 11 25.35 3.18 6.89
N SER A 12 26.37 2.35 6.72
CA SER A 12 26.27 0.92 6.43
C SER A 12 25.94 0.05 7.64
N MET A 13 26.02 0.60 8.85
CA MET A 13 25.84 -0.16 10.09
C MET A 13 24.40 -0.02 10.60
N ASP A 14 23.76 -1.13 10.93
CA ASP A 14 22.43 -1.11 11.56
C ASP A 14 22.57 -0.60 12.99
N ARG A 15 22.10 0.62 13.20
CA ARG A 15 22.21 1.33 14.48
C ARG A 15 21.36 0.68 15.57
N ILE A 16 20.28 -0.01 15.17
CA ILE A 16 19.38 -0.70 16.08
C ILE A 16 20.06 -1.96 16.60
N ASP A 17 20.70 -2.73 15.72
CA ASP A 17 21.44 -3.94 16.12
C ASP A 17 22.65 -3.62 17.00
N MET A 18 23.36 -2.52 16.71
CA MET A 18 24.49 -2.10 17.55
C MET A 18 24.01 -1.65 18.94
N LEU A 19 22.89 -0.93 19.02
CA LEU A 19 22.34 -0.45 20.27
C LEU A 19 21.74 -1.59 21.10
N SER A 20 21.05 -2.54 20.46
CA SER A 20 20.53 -3.74 21.12
C SER A 20 21.67 -4.58 21.69
N HIS A 21 22.72 -4.82 20.91
CA HIS A 21 23.91 -5.56 21.37
C HIS A 21 24.59 -4.87 22.56
N ALA A 22 24.78 -3.56 22.52
CA ALA A 22 25.34 -2.80 23.63
C ALA A 22 24.48 -2.88 24.90
N LEU A 23 23.16 -2.83 24.77
CA LEU A 23 22.22 -2.98 25.90
C LEU A 23 22.28 -4.40 26.50
N THR A 24 22.39 -5.43 25.66
CA THR A 24 22.60 -6.82 26.10
C THR A 24 23.92 -6.98 26.85
N CYS A 25 25.01 -6.37 26.38
CA CYS A 25 26.31 -6.39 27.07
C CYS A 25 26.28 -5.72 28.45
N ILE A 26 25.42 -4.73 28.65
CA ILE A 26 25.25 -4.02 29.94
C ILE A 26 24.20 -4.73 30.84
N ARG A 27 23.73 -5.93 30.44
CA ARG A 27 22.68 -6.72 31.12
C ARG A 27 21.32 -6.01 31.24
N ARG A 28 21.08 -4.99 30.43
CA ARG A 28 19.78 -4.35 30.26
C ARG A 28 19.02 -4.98 29.11
N THR A 29 18.70 -6.26 29.27
CA THR A 29 17.98 -7.04 28.26
C THR A 29 16.53 -6.58 28.11
N ASP A 30 15.94 -6.04 29.18
CA ASP A 30 14.64 -5.37 29.21
C ASP A 30 14.53 -4.30 28.11
N LEU A 31 15.51 -3.41 28.04
CA LEU A 31 15.53 -2.34 27.06
C LEU A 31 15.88 -2.82 25.65
N ALA A 32 16.69 -3.88 25.53
CA ALA A 32 17.02 -4.47 24.24
C ALA A 32 15.78 -5.12 23.59
N GLU A 33 14.99 -5.84 24.39
CA GLU A 33 13.73 -6.45 23.95
C GLU A 33 12.69 -5.40 23.55
N GLU A 34 12.48 -4.36 24.38
CA GLU A 34 11.56 -3.28 24.06
C GLU A 34 11.97 -2.52 22.78
N LEU A 35 13.27 -2.31 22.59
CA LEU A 35 13.80 -1.64 21.40
C LEU A 35 13.59 -2.47 20.13
N LEU A 36 13.80 -3.79 20.19
CA LEU A 36 13.56 -4.69 19.06
C LEU A 36 12.06 -4.81 18.75
N ALA A 37 11.20 -4.94 19.76
CA ALA A 37 9.75 -4.97 19.59
C ALA A 37 9.25 -3.69 18.91
N ARG A 38 9.71 -2.53 19.38
CA ARG A 38 9.33 -1.23 18.80
C ARG A 38 9.88 -1.03 17.38
N GLN A 39 11.06 -1.59 17.09
CA GLN A 39 11.60 -1.58 15.73
C GLN A 39 10.79 -2.47 14.79
N GLU A 40 10.34 -3.64 15.26
CA GLU A 40 9.46 -4.53 14.50
C GLU A 40 8.10 -3.88 14.24
N GLU A 41 7.50 -3.24 15.25
CA GLU A 41 6.28 -2.44 15.09
C GLU A 41 6.47 -1.33 14.05
N PHE A 42 7.58 -0.60 14.09
CA PHE A 42 7.89 0.44 13.12
C PHE A 42 8.08 -0.11 11.71
N LYS A 43 8.80 -1.23 11.56
CA LYS A 43 8.93 -1.94 10.27
C LYS A 43 7.58 -2.39 9.74
N ASN A 44 6.72 -2.92 10.60
CA ASN A 44 5.37 -3.37 10.26
C ASN A 44 4.47 -2.20 9.83
N ALA A 45 4.47 -1.11 10.59
CA ALA A 45 3.73 0.10 10.27
C ALA A 45 4.20 0.72 8.94
N ASN A 46 5.52 0.78 8.73
CA ASN A 46 6.08 1.26 7.48
C ASN A 46 5.71 0.37 6.30
N ALA A 47 5.82 -0.96 6.45
CA ALA A 47 5.42 -1.90 5.40
C ALA A 47 3.95 -1.72 5.00
N LEU A 48 3.07 -1.47 5.97
CA LEU A 48 1.66 -1.16 5.73
C LEU A 48 1.50 0.16 4.96
N HIS A 49 2.20 1.21 5.38
CA HIS A 49 2.18 2.52 4.73
C HIS A 49 2.72 2.48 3.30
N PHE A 50 3.80 1.73 3.05
CA PHE A 50 4.34 1.52 1.70
C PHE A 50 3.32 0.82 0.80
N LYS A 51 2.72 -0.29 1.27
CA LYS A 51 1.64 -0.98 0.54
C LYS A 51 0.49 -0.03 0.19
N ASP A 52 0.09 0.82 1.13
CA ASP A 52 -0.94 1.83 0.89
C ASP A 52 -0.53 2.85 -0.18
N SER A 53 0.71 3.32 -0.12
CA SER A 53 1.28 4.26 -1.10
C SER A 53 1.32 3.65 -2.51
N TYR A 54 1.74 2.40 -2.65
CA TYR A 54 1.77 1.70 -3.93
C TYR A 54 0.36 1.50 -4.51
N LEU A 55 -0.62 1.14 -3.68
CA LEU A 55 -2.02 1.06 -4.10
C LEU A 55 -2.57 2.39 -4.58
N ARG A 56 -2.32 3.48 -3.85
CA ARG A 56 -2.76 4.83 -4.25
C ARG A 56 -2.16 5.22 -5.61
N LYS A 57 -0.87 4.96 -5.82
CA LYS A 57 -0.21 5.18 -7.12
C LYS A 57 -0.86 4.35 -8.21
N ALA A 58 -1.12 3.06 -7.96
CA ALA A 58 -1.81 2.19 -8.91
C ALA A 58 -3.21 2.72 -9.27
N PHE A 59 -3.99 3.20 -8.30
CA PHE A 59 -5.31 3.77 -8.54
C PHE A 59 -5.26 5.02 -9.43
N VAL A 60 -4.29 5.92 -9.17
CA VAL A 60 -4.09 7.10 -10.01
C VAL A 60 -3.68 6.68 -11.43
N THR A 61 -2.82 5.69 -11.59
CA THR A 61 -2.44 5.17 -12.92
C THR A 61 -3.65 4.59 -13.65
N ILE A 62 -4.49 3.80 -12.98
CA ILE A 62 -5.73 3.24 -13.56
C ILE A 62 -6.69 4.37 -13.98
N ALA A 63 -6.88 5.38 -13.12
CA ALA A 63 -7.78 6.50 -13.38
C ALA A 63 -7.28 7.46 -14.48
N LYS A 64 -6.01 7.38 -14.88
CA LYS A 64 -5.47 8.12 -16.03
C LYS A 64 -5.72 7.41 -17.35
N HIS A 65 -5.99 6.11 -17.35
CA HIS A 65 -6.15 5.34 -18.58
C HIS A 65 -7.58 5.46 -19.13
N PRO A 66 -7.78 6.06 -20.32
CA PRO A 66 -9.11 6.39 -20.83
C PRO A 66 -9.99 5.16 -21.03
N ARG A 67 -9.40 4.01 -21.42
CA ARG A 67 -10.15 2.75 -21.59
C ARG A 67 -10.67 2.18 -20.27
N ALA A 68 -9.86 2.26 -19.21
CA ALA A 68 -10.26 1.79 -17.89
C ALA A 68 -11.32 2.71 -17.27
N VAL A 69 -11.18 4.03 -17.48
CA VAL A 69 -12.15 5.03 -17.04
C VAL A 69 -13.48 4.87 -17.78
N LEU A 70 -13.49 4.69 -19.10
CA LEU A 70 -14.74 4.51 -19.86
C LEU A 70 -15.53 3.26 -19.43
N GLN A 71 -14.83 2.19 -19.07
CA GLN A 71 -15.43 0.91 -18.66
C GLN A 71 -15.36 0.68 -17.14
N TRP A 72 -15.33 1.76 -16.35
CA TRP A 72 -15.18 1.70 -14.90
C TRP A 72 -16.26 0.85 -14.20
N LYS A 73 -17.51 0.85 -14.70
CA LYS A 73 -18.60 0.02 -14.14
C LYS A 73 -18.29 -1.47 -14.26
N GLN A 74 -17.77 -1.88 -15.42
CA GLN A 74 -17.39 -3.27 -15.67
C GLN A 74 -16.22 -3.65 -14.76
N LEU A 75 -15.23 -2.77 -14.63
CA LEU A 75 -14.11 -2.95 -13.72
C LEU A 75 -14.58 -3.09 -12.26
N ALA A 76 -15.49 -2.22 -11.80
CA ALA A 76 -16.05 -2.26 -10.46
C ALA A 76 -16.78 -3.58 -10.18
N ARG A 77 -17.59 -4.09 -11.13
CA ARG A 77 -18.23 -5.41 -11.01
C ARG A 77 -17.20 -6.54 -10.88
N PHE A 78 -16.15 -6.54 -11.69
CA PHE A 78 -15.09 -7.56 -11.62
C PHE A 78 -14.29 -7.52 -10.32
N LEU A 79 -14.19 -6.34 -9.72
CA LEU A 79 -13.61 -6.12 -8.42
C LEU A 79 -14.53 -6.58 -7.27
N GLY A 80 -15.80 -6.91 -7.54
CA GLY A 80 -16.76 -7.33 -6.52
C GLY A 80 -17.48 -6.17 -5.83
N VAL A 81 -17.51 -4.99 -6.47
CA VAL A 81 -18.36 -3.87 -6.04
C VAL A 81 -19.81 -4.19 -6.40
N ALA A 82 -20.74 -3.96 -5.47
CA ALA A 82 -22.15 -4.26 -5.72
C ALA A 82 -22.76 -3.26 -6.70
N ASP A 83 -23.74 -3.68 -7.51
CA ASP A 83 -24.42 -2.81 -8.47
C ASP A 83 -25.11 -1.61 -7.80
N SER A 84 -25.57 -1.76 -6.55
CA SER A 84 -26.09 -0.66 -5.73
C SER A 84 -25.06 0.44 -5.52
N ASP A 85 -23.82 0.07 -5.19
CA ASP A 85 -22.74 1.03 -4.96
C ASP A 85 -22.25 1.64 -6.27
N ILE A 86 -22.26 0.87 -7.36
CA ILE A 86 -21.93 1.40 -8.70
C ILE A 86 -22.94 2.47 -9.09
N THR A 87 -24.23 2.23 -8.84
CA THR A 87 -25.29 3.20 -9.11
C THR A 87 -25.14 4.43 -8.23
N TYR A 88 -24.79 4.25 -6.95
CA TYR A 88 -24.50 5.35 -6.03
C TYR A 88 -23.28 6.18 -6.45
N ILE A 89 -22.20 5.54 -6.90
CA ILE A 89 -21.00 6.25 -7.40
C ILE A 89 -21.33 7.01 -8.68
N GLU A 90 -22.17 6.45 -9.55
CA GLU A 90 -22.61 7.11 -10.77
C GLU A 90 -23.42 8.39 -10.50
N THR A 91 -24.26 8.39 -9.47
CA THR A 91 -25.05 9.57 -9.09
C THR A 91 -24.27 10.58 -8.24
N CYS A 92 -23.30 10.12 -7.44
CA CYS A 92 -22.56 10.95 -6.50
C CYS A 92 -21.36 11.69 -7.12
N LYS A 93 -20.81 11.21 -8.25
CA LYS A 93 -19.60 11.78 -8.85
C LYS A 93 -19.85 12.35 -10.24
N ASP A 94 -19.33 13.54 -10.50
CA ASP A 94 -19.52 14.26 -11.75
C ASP A 94 -18.67 13.68 -12.89
N THR A 95 -17.42 13.30 -12.59
CA THR A 95 -16.48 12.86 -13.62
C THR A 95 -16.27 11.35 -13.63
N THR A 96 -16.15 10.76 -14.82
CA THR A 96 -15.83 9.34 -15.01
C THR A 96 -14.53 8.89 -14.33
N PRO A 97 -13.41 9.65 -14.35
CA PRO A 97 -12.20 9.26 -13.62
C PRO A 97 -12.41 9.22 -12.11
N GLU A 98 -13.19 10.16 -11.53
CA GLU A 98 -13.54 10.12 -10.11
C GLU A 98 -14.44 8.94 -9.74
N ARG A 99 -15.37 8.55 -10.62
CA ARG A 99 -16.18 7.33 -10.46
C ARG A 99 -15.29 6.09 -10.43
N CYS A 100 -14.35 5.99 -11.35
CA CYS A 100 -13.36 4.91 -11.39
C CYS A 100 -12.54 4.87 -10.10
N LEU A 101 -11.99 6.01 -9.67
CA LEU A 101 -11.21 6.11 -8.44
C LEU A 101 -12.02 5.73 -7.20
N SER A 102 -13.27 6.21 -7.11
CA SER A 102 -14.18 5.90 -5.99
C SER A 102 -14.49 4.40 -5.91
N SER A 103 -14.69 3.74 -7.05
CA SER A 103 -14.89 2.29 -7.10
C SER A 103 -13.67 1.49 -6.63
N LEU A 104 -12.45 1.97 -6.94
CA LEU A 104 -11.20 1.36 -6.46
C LEU A 104 -11.00 1.57 -4.96
N HIS A 105 -11.39 2.74 -4.43
CA HIS A 105 -11.39 3.01 -3.00
C HIS A 105 -12.36 2.10 -2.25
N LEU A 106 -13.58 1.90 -2.79
CA LEU A 106 -14.56 1.01 -2.19
C LEU A 106 -14.11 -0.46 -2.22
N TRP A 107 -13.47 -0.89 -3.31
CA TRP A 107 -12.84 -2.21 -3.39
C TRP A 107 -11.76 -2.41 -2.33
N LYS A 108 -10.92 -1.40 -2.11
CA LYS A 108 -9.90 -1.42 -1.06
C LYS A 108 -10.54 -1.49 0.32
N ASP A 109 -11.57 -0.70 0.58
CA ASP A 109 -12.27 -0.66 1.87
C ASP A 109 -12.87 -2.03 2.22
N ARG A 110 -13.50 -2.70 1.24
CA ARG A 110 -14.04 -4.06 1.39
C ARG A 110 -12.99 -5.14 1.64
N ASN A 111 -11.84 -5.04 0.97
CA ASN A 111 -10.78 -6.04 1.08
C ASN A 111 -9.78 -5.74 2.21
N GLY A 112 -9.81 -4.52 2.76
CA GLY A 112 -8.92 -4.06 3.83
C GLY A 112 -7.46 -4.37 3.54
N HIS A 113 -6.84 -5.13 4.44
CA HIS A 113 -5.43 -5.53 4.37
C HIS A 113 -5.09 -6.51 3.24
N THR A 114 -6.09 -7.17 2.65
CA THR A 114 -5.90 -8.09 1.52
C THR A 114 -5.88 -7.37 0.17
N ALA A 115 -6.32 -6.11 0.13
CA ALA A 115 -6.18 -5.25 -1.03
C ALA A 115 -4.68 -5.05 -1.29
N THR A 116 -4.18 -5.64 -2.38
CA THR A 116 -2.77 -5.56 -2.75
C THR A 116 -2.65 -5.30 -4.25
N VAL A 117 -1.54 -4.69 -4.67
CA VAL A 117 -1.27 -4.43 -6.10
C VAL A 117 -1.33 -5.69 -6.96
N PRO A 118 -0.77 -6.86 -6.54
CA PRO A 118 -0.88 -8.09 -7.31
C PRO A 118 -2.32 -8.59 -7.48
N LEU A 119 -3.17 -8.46 -6.44
CA LEU A 119 -4.58 -8.82 -6.51
C LEU A 119 -5.32 -7.94 -7.52
N LEU A 120 -5.08 -6.63 -7.47
CA LEU A 120 -5.62 -5.67 -8.43
C LEU A 120 -5.15 -5.95 -9.86
N ALA A 121 -3.86 -6.24 -10.05
CA ALA A 121 -3.29 -6.58 -11.36
C ALA A 121 -3.90 -7.86 -11.93
N ASN A 122 -4.13 -8.89 -11.10
CA ASN A 122 -4.80 -10.11 -11.52
C ASN A 122 -6.24 -9.83 -12.02
N LYS A 123 -7.00 -9.01 -11.28
CA LYS A 123 -8.35 -8.59 -11.70
C LYS A 123 -8.35 -7.81 -13.01
N LEU A 124 -7.37 -6.91 -13.20
CA LEU A 124 -7.19 -6.19 -14.46
C LEU A 124 -6.84 -7.10 -15.64
N ARG A 125 -6.05 -8.15 -15.43
CA ARG A 125 -5.77 -9.16 -16.47
C ARG A 125 -7.03 -9.91 -16.90
N GLN A 126 -7.92 -10.25 -15.95
CA GLN A 126 -9.21 -10.89 -16.24
C GLN A 126 -10.11 -9.97 -17.09
N CYS A 127 -10.04 -8.66 -16.85
CA CYS A 127 -10.73 -7.64 -17.63
C CYS A 127 -10.05 -7.30 -18.98
N ARG A 128 -9.07 -8.11 -19.43
CA ARG A 128 -8.26 -7.90 -20.64
C ARG A 128 -7.36 -6.64 -20.62
N TYR A 129 -7.19 -5.97 -19.49
CA TYR A 129 -6.25 -4.84 -19.32
C TYR A 129 -4.83 -5.29 -19.00
N ARG A 130 -4.27 -6.22 -19.78
CA ARG A 130 -2.95 -6.82 -19.52
C ARG A 130 -1.80 -5.81 -19.47
N LYS A 131 -1.83 -4.79 -20.33
CA LYS A 131 -0.79 -3.74 -20.37
C LYS A 131 -0.79 -2.91 -19.09
N LEU A 132 -1.98 -2.51 -18.65
CA LEU A 132 -2.19 -1.70 -17.46
C LEU A 132 -1.93 -2.50 -16.18
N ALA A 133 -2.25 -3.80 -16.17
CA ALA A 133 -1.86 -4.70 -15.09
C ALA A 133 -0.33 -4.78 -14.91
N ARG A 134 0.45 -4.90 -16.00
CA ARG A 134 1.92 -4.88 -15.93
C ARG A 134 2.44 -3.52 -15.45
N GLU A 135 1.83 -2.44 -15.91
CA GLU A 135 2.24 -1.09 -15.52
C GLU A 135 2.10 -0.87 -14.02
N ILE A 136 0.99 -1.30 -13.41
CA ILE A 136 0.81 -1.16 -11.96
C ILE A 136 1.71 -2.10 -11.15
N GLU A 137 2.08 -3.26 -11.69
CA GLU A 137 3.03 -4.19 -11.04
C GLU A 137 4.46 -3.62 -11.02
N CYS A 138 4.85 -2.84 -12.02
CA CYS A 138 6.13 -2.14 -12.01
C CYS A 138 6.20 -1.02 -10.96
N ILE A 139 5.07 -0.61 -10.36
CA ILE A 139 5.02 0.44 -9.34
C ILE A 139 5.34 -0.13 -7.95
N SER A 140 5.08 -1.41 -7.68
CA SER A 140 5.26 -2.07 -6.37
C SER A 140 6.70 -2.51 -6.09
#